data_AF-A0A934W595-F1
#
_entry.id   AF-A0A934W595-F1
#
_cell.length_a   1.000
_cell.length_b   1.000
_cell.length_c   1.000
_cell.angle_alpha   90.00
_cell.angle_beta   90.00
_cell.angle_gamma   90.00
#
_symmetry.space_group_name_H-M   'P 1'
#
loop_
_entity.id
_entity.type
_entity.pdbx_description
1 polymer ?
#
loop_
_entity_poly.entity_id
_entity_poly.type
_entity_poly.pdbx_seq_one_letter_code
_entity_poly.pdbx_strand_id
1 'polypeptide(L)'
;MVTEHDDLHLLAGAYALGALDETEREEFEKYLATSEEARAELAAFTDTAVMLGMSTTPVTPPPSLKGDIMARIAVTPQLPSLEPGQTNAPKADAAPTNVTSMFAERAIRSVSAETVAPAERKAARRWYSRPSTILVAAAAAAAIFVGGTALGTSMNTPTQQVEPQAVGLTEISAAADAQRAEAAVAGGGNATVIWSAQLARSAVVVSDLPALPSDKTYELWYIDGAHITPAGTFTAAENGKTVRVLDGKMSSGDTIGITVEPAGGSKKPTTEPVASIPTA
;
A
#
# COMPACT_ATOMS: atom_id res chain seq x y z
N MET A 1 6.58 4.58 -34.37
CA MET A 1 7.69 4.07 -33.54
C MET A 1 7.27 4.35 -32.12
N VAL A 2 6.77 3.33 -31.43
CA VAL A 2 6.55 3.38 -29.99
C VAL A 2 7.94 3.23 -29.38
N THR A 3 8.32 4.14 -28.50
CA THR A 3 9.69 4.18 -27.96
C THR A 3 9.79 3.16 -26.83
N GLU A 4 10.96 2.55 -26.60
CA GLU A 4 11.21 1.60 -25.49
C GLU A 4 10.73 2.13 -24.11
N HIS A 5 10.67 3.46 -23.93
CA HIS A 5 10.13 4.12 -22.74
C HIS A 5 8.59 4.02 -22.62
N ASP A 6 7.85 4.01 -23.73
CA ASP A 6 6.39 3.86 -23.71
C ASP A 6 5.98 2.46 -23.21
N ASP A 7 6.78 1.43 -23.52
CA ASP A 7 6.53 0.06 -23.06
C ASP A 7 6.83 -0.10 -21.56
N LEU A 8 7.81 0.63 -21.02
CA LEU A 8 8.17 0.55 -19.59
C LEU A 8 7.12 1.16 -18.66
N HIS A 9 6.39 2.20 -19.10
CA HIS A 9 5.27 2.74 -18.32
C HIS A 9 4.17 1.71 -18.06
N LEU A 10 3.93 0.81 -19.01
CA LEU A 10 2.93 -0.25 -18.87
C LEU A 10 3.25 -1.25 -17.76
N LEU A 11 4.50 -1.29 -17.28
CA LEU A 11 4.93 -2.18 -16.20
C LEU A 11 4.53 -1.68 -14.81
N ALA A 12 4.12 -0.41 -14.64
CA ALA A 12 3.85 0.18 -13.32
C ALA A 12 2.77 -0.58 -12.53
N GLY A 13 1.67 -0.96 -13.20
CA GLY A 13 0.60 -1.74 -12.56
C GLY A 13 1.03 -3.16 -12.16
N ALA A 14 1.81 -3.83 -13.00
CA ALA A 14 2.34 -5.16 -12.70
C ALA A 14 3.40 -5.10 -11.59
N TYR A 15 4.24 -4.06 -11.56
CA TYR A 15 5.18 -3.81 -10.48
C TYR A 15 4.45 -3.61 -9.15
N ALA A 16 3.39 -2.77 -9.11
CA ALA A 16 2.60 -2.52 -7.91
C ALA A 16 1.96 -3.79 -7.32
N LEU A 17 1.61 -4.76 -8.16
CA LEU A 17 1.07 -6.05 -7.76
C LEU A 17 2.15 -7.12 -7.47
N GLY A 18 3.44 -6.78 -7.62
CA GLY A 18 4.56 -7.72 -7.47
C GLY A 18 4.56 -8.83 -8.53
N ALA A 19 4.05 -8.54 -9.74
CA ALA A 19 3.82 -9.51 -10.80
C ALA A 19 4.92 -9.53 -11.89
N LEU A 20 5.92 -8.64 -11.81
CA LEU A 20 7.05 -8.62 -12.73
C LEU A 20 8.05 -9.74 -12.44
N ASP A 21 8.73 -10.22 -13.48
CA ASP A 21 9.92 -11.03 -13.29
C ASP A 21 11.15 -10.17 -12.91
N GLU A 22 12.27 -10.84 -12.59
CA GLU A 22 13.49 -10.17 -12.12
C GLU A 22 14.04 -9.17 -13.14
N THR A 23 14.00 -9.51 -14.43
CA THR A 23 14.61 -8.68 -15.48
C THR A 23 13.75 -7.45 -15.71
N GLU A 24 12.44 -7.65 -15.86
CA GLU A 24 11.46 -6.57 -16.00
C GLU A 24 11.51 -5.62 -14.79
N ARG A 25 11.63 -6.18 -13.58
CA ARG A 25 11.75 -5.39 -12.35
C ARG A 25 13.00 -4.52 -12.35
N GLU A 26 14.17 -5.09 -12.65
CA GLU A 26 15.42 -4.32 -12.68
C GLU A 26 15.39 -3.20 -13.73
N GLU A 27 14.80 -3.45 -14.89
CA GLU A 27 14.63 -2.44 -15.95
C GLU A 27 13.68 -1.33 -15.51
N PHE A 28 12.54 -1.68 -14.92
CA PHE A 28 11.58 -0.71 -14.40
C PHE A 28 12.15 0.10 -13.22
N GLU A 29 12.92 -0.50 -12.31
CA GLU A 29 13.57 0.23 -11.21
C GLU A 29 14.60 1.26 -11.70
N LYS A 30 15.37 0.93 -12.74
CA LYS A 30 16.26 1.91 -13.40
C LYS A 30 15.46 3.06 -13.99
N TYR A 31 14.32 2.76 -14.61
CA TYR A 31 13.44 3.78 -15.18
C TYR A 31 12.84 4.70 -14.09
N LEU A 32 12.36 4.12 -12.98
CA LEU A 32 11.86 4.84 -11.81
C LEU A 32 12.90 5.81 -11.24
N ALA A 33 14.19 5.47 -11.28
CA ALA A 33 15.23 6.37 -10.80
C ALA A 33 15.30 7.69 -11.59
N THR A 34 14.87 7.69 -12.86
CA THR A 34 14.98 8.85 -13.75
C THR A 34 13.66 9.56 -14.06
N SER A 35 12.51 8.90 -13.87
CA SER A 35 11.20 9.44 -14.28
C SER A 35 10.30 9.78 -13.09
N GLU A 36 9.91 11.05 -12.97
CA GLU A 36 8.94 11.49 -11.97
C GLU A 36 7.51 11.03 -12.30
N GLU A 37 7.16 11.03 -13.59
CA GLU A 37 5.88 10.53 -14.07
C GLU A 37 5.66 9.06 -13.71
N ALA A 38 6.68 8.21 -13.93
CA ALA A 38 6.63 6.80 -13.56
C ALA A 38 6.46 6.58 -12.05
N ARG A 39 7.07 7.45 -11.21
CA ARG A 39 6.89 7.39 -9.75
C ARG A 39 5.47 7.79 -9.34
N ALA A 40 4.92 8.83 -9.96
CA ALA A 40 3.55 9.27 -9.72
C ALA A 40 2.53 8.20 -10.13
N GLU A 41 2.75 7.58 -11.29
CA GLU A 41 1.93 6.47 -11.80
C GLU A 41 2.00 5.23 -10.89
N LEU A 42 3.22 4.83 -10.49
CA LEU A 42 3.41 3.73 -9.56
C LEU A 42 2.74 3.99 -8.21
N ALA A 43 2.78 5.23 -7.70
CA ALA A 43 2.09 5.60 -6.46
C ALA A 43 0.58 5.37 -6.59
N ALA A 44 -0.06 5.83 -7.67
CA ALA A 44 -1.48 5.62 -7.91
C ALA A 44 -1.86 4.13 -8.04
N PHE A 45 -1.02 3.32 -8.71
CA PHE A 45 -1.25 1.87 -8.77
C PHE A 45 -1.04 1.17 -7.44
N THR A 46 -0.06 1.61 -6.64
CA THR A 46 0.19 1.06 -5.31
C THR A 46 -0.99 1.34 -4.38
N ASP A 47 -1.55 2.54 -4.43
CA ASP A 47 -2.76 2.91 -3.69
C ASP A 47 -3.94 1.98 -4.03
N THR A 48 -4.14 1.73 -5.32
CA THR A 48 -5.16 0.80 -5.80
C THR A 48 -4.89 -0.63 -5.32
N ALA A 49 -3.63 -1.09 -5.35
CA ALA A 49 -3.23 -2.41 -4.90
C ALA A 49 -3.49 -2.60 -3.38
N VAL A 50 -3.22 -1.57 -2.57
CA VAL A 50 -3.53 -1.57 -1.13
C VAL A 50 -5.04 -1.69 -0.91
N MET A 51 -5.85 -0.89 -1.61
CA MET A 51 -7.31 -0.98 -1.52
C MET A 51 -7.83 -2.38 -1.90
N LEU A 52 -7.31 -2.97 -2.97
CA LEU A 52 -7.65 -4.33 -3.38
C LEU A 52 -7.27 -5.35 -2.30
N GLY A 53 -6.07 -5.25 -1.71
CA GLY A 53 -5.64 -6.11 -0.61
C GLY A 53 -6.60 -6.06 0.58
N MET A 54 -7.02 -4.84 0.98
CA MET A 54 -7.99 -4.61 2.06
C MET A 54 -9.42 -5.03 1.72
N SER A 55 -9.73 -5.22 0.44
CA SER A 55 -11.02 -5.74 -0.01
C SER A 55 -11.15 -7.27 0.15
N THR A 56 -10.06 -7.98 0.38
CA THR A 56 -10.09 -9.44 0.52
C THR A 56 -10.64 -9.88 1.88
N THR A 57 -11.15 -11.11 1.95
CA THR A 57 -11.57 -11.71 3.23
C THR A 57 -10.34 -12.10 4.05
N PRO A 58 -10.20 -11.64 5.30
CA PRO A 58 -9.08 -12.04 6.15
C PRO A 58 -9.05 -13.55 6.37
N VAL A 59 -7.88 -14.15 6.19
CA VAL A 59 -7.64 -15.56 6.51
C VAL A 59 -6.86 -15.62 7.82
N THR A 60 -7.37 -16.39 8.80
CA THR A 60 -6.68 -16.57 10.07
C THR A 60 -5.37 -17.32 9.85
N PRO A 61 -4.20 -16.72 10.15
CA PRO A 61 -2.93 -17.43 10.03
C PRO A 61 -2.80 -18.53 11.08
N PRO A 62 -1.94 -19.55 10.87
CA PRO A 62 -1.63 -20.54 11.90
C PRO A 62 -1.15 -19.86 13.19
N PRO A 63 -1.55 -20.36 14.38
CA PRO A 63 -1.21 -19.71 15.65
C PRO A 63 0.31 -19.67 15.93
N SER A 64 1.09 -20.56 15.32
CA SER A 64 2.56 -20.56 15.44
C SER A 64 3.25 -19.46 14.64
N LEU A 65 2.60 -18.94 13.58
CA LEU A 65 3.26 -18.10 12.56
C LEU A 65 3.94 -16.88 13.17
N LYS A 66 3.28 -16.20 14.11
CA LYS A 66 3.85 -15.04 14.80
C LYS A 66 5.09 -15.42 15.61
N GLY A 67 5.03 -16.51 16.36
CA GLY A 67 6.16 -17.00 17.15
C GLY A 67 7.34 -17.39 16.26
N ASP A 68 7.07 -18.08 15.16
CA ASP A 68 8.06 -18.53 14.18
C ASP A 68 8.76 -17.33 13.49
N ILE A 69 7.99 -16.31 13.10
CA ILE A 69 8.53 -15.07 12.52
C ILE A 69 9.39 -14.32 13.55
N MET A 70 8.89 -14.14 14.78
CA MET A 70 9.63 -13.42 15.82
C MET A 70 10.93 -14.13 16.20
N ALA A 71 10.92 -15.46 16.25
CA ALA A 71 12.13 -16.25 16.49
C ALA A 71 13.16 -16.09 15.36
N ARG A 72 12.72 -16.01 14.09
CA ARG A 72 13.60 -15.73 12.95
C ARG A 72 14.15 -14.31 12.99
N ILE A 73 13.32 -13.30 13.26
CA ILE A 73 13.75 -11.90 13.35
C ILE A 73 14.83 -11.72 14.42
N ALA A 74 14.67 -12.38 15.58
CA ALA A 74 15.62 -12.28 16.69
C ALA A 74 17.05 -12.73 16.35
N VAL A 75 17.22 -13.59 15.33
CA VAL A 75 18.54 -14.09 14.90
C VAL A 75 19.01 -13.54 13.56
N THR A 76 18.13 -12.87 12.80
CA THR A 76 18.49 -12.24 11.52
C THR A 76 19.24 -10.93 11.79
N PRO A 77 20.50 -10.78 11.32
CA PRO A 77 21.22 -9.51 11.42
C PRO A 77 20.43 -8.38 10.77
N GLN A 78 20.16 -7.32 11.53
CA GLN A 78 19.46 -6.13 11.03
C GLN A 78 20.47 -5.12 10.46
N LEU A 79 20.10 -4.44 9.38
CA LEU A 79 20.87 -3.30 8.90
C LEU A 79 20.81 -2.14 9.91
N PRO A 80 21.82 -1.26 9.94
CA PRO A 80 21.76 -0.06 10.77
C PRO A 80 20.53 0.78 10.47
N SER A 81 19.91 1.36 11.50
CA SER A 81 18.84 2.34 11.31
C SER A 81 19.38 3.54 10.54
N LEU A 82 18.70 3.94 9.46
CA LEU A 82 19.01 5.18 8.76
C LEU A 82 18.47 6.34 9.60
N GLU A 83 19.34 7.08 10.29
CA GLU A 83 18.92 8.29 10.99
C GLU A 83 18.45 9.36 9.97
N PRO A 84 17.34 10.06 10.22
CA PRO A 84 16.91 11.18 9.38
C PRO A 84 17.99 12.27 9.38
N GLY A 85 18.79 12.33 8.30
CA GLY A 85 19.87 13.32 8.14
C GLY A 85 21.23 12.76 7.73
N GLN A 86 21.44 11.44 7.76
CA GLN A 86 22.68 10.84 7.24
C GLN A 86 22.57 10.52 5.74
N THR A 87 22.43 11.58 4.93
CA THR A 87 22.80 11.48 3.51
C THR A 87 24.32 11.33 3.49
N ASN A 88 24.82 10.10 3.39
CA ASN A 88 26.21 9.85 3.04
C ASN A 88 26.42 10.25 1.57
N ALA A 89 26.30 11.54 1.28
CA ALA A 89 26.90 12.14 0.11
C ALA A 89 28.42 12.06 0.31
N PRO A 90 29.19 11.54 -0.66
CA PRO A 90 30.64 11.59 -0.58
C PRO A 90 31.05 13.05 -0.42
N LYS A 91 31.64 13.38 0.73
CA LYS A 91 32.18 14.71 1.02
C LYS A 91 33.27 15.00 -0.01
N ALA A 92 32.91 15.77 -1.03
CA ALA A 92 33.84 16.34 -1.98
C ALA A 92 34.61 17.47 -1.29
N ASP A 93 35.64 17.11 -0.53
CA ASP A 93 36.68 18.04 -0.08
C ASP A 93 38.00 17.28 0.09
N ALA A 94 38.73 17.15 -1.01
CA ALA A 94 40.18 17.35 -1.10
C ALA A 94 40.65 17.08 -2.55
N ALA A 95 41.04 18.14 -3.25
CA ALA A 95 41.92 18.06 -4.42
C ALA A 95 43.34 18.48 -3.99
N PRO A 96 44.37 18.27 -4.82
CA PRO A 96 44.89 16.99 -5.29
C PRO A 96 46.31 16.77 -4.72
N THR A 97 46.79 15.53 -4.62
CA THR A 97 48.24 15.30 -4.51
C THR A 97 48.63 14.16 -5.42
N ASN A 98 49.51 14.49 -6.36
CA ASN A 98 50.11 13.58 -7.32
C ASN A 98 50.69 12.35 -6.63
N VAL A 99 50.25 11.17 -7.07
CA VAL A 99 51.10 10.00 -7.19
C VAL A 99 50.87 9.40 -8.57
N THR A 100 51.59 9.96 -9.53
CA THR A 100 51.95 9.25 -10.75
C THR A 100 52.80 8.05 -10.35
N SER A 101 52.50 6.90 -10.97
CA SER A 101 53.33 5.69 -11.05
C SER A 101 53.32 4.78 -9.82
N MET A 102 52.39 3.84 -9.83
CA MET A 102 52.64 2.38 -9.77
C MET A 102 51.29 1.69 -10.02
N PHE A 103 51.29 0.50 -10.61
CA PHE A 103 50.11 -0.25 -11.10
C PHE A 103 49.62 0.10 -12.51
N ALA A 104 50.55 0.43 -13.41
CA ALA A 104 50.52 -0.34 -14.65
C ALA A 104 51.11 -1.72 -14.33
N GLU A 105 50.42 -2.77 -14.76
CA GLU A 105 50.94 -4.14 -14.85
C GLU A 105 51.01 -4.96 -13.54
N ARG A 106 49.89 -5.57 -13.14
CA ARG A 106 49.89 -7.01 -12.80
C ARG A 106 48.51 -7.65 -12.85
N ALA A 107 48.34 -8.47 -13.89
CA ALA A 107 47.67 -9.78 -13.89
C ALA A 107 46.23 -9.89 -13.36
N ILE A 108 45.32 -10.00 -14.33
CA ILE A 108 44.33 -11.08 -14.44
C ILE A 108 44.49 -12.15 -13.34
N ARG A 109 43.59 -12.15 -12.35
CA ARG A 109 43.27 -13.36 -11.61
C ARG A 109 41.76 -13.45 -11.47
N SER A 110 41.21 -14.31 -12.32
CA SER A 110 39.88 -14.89 -12.22
C SER A 110 39.59 -15.31 -10.78
N VAL A 111 38.56 -14.71 -10.18
CA VAL A 111 37.87 -15.29 -9.04
C VAL A 111 36.57 -15.85 -9.61
N SER A 112 36.54 -17.17 -9.68
CA SER A 112 35.41 -17.98 -10.09
C SER A 112 34.14 -17.56 -9.35
N ALA A 113 33.07 -17.34 -10.10
CA ALA A 113 31.72 -17.22 -9.56
C ALA A 113 31.36 -18.53 -8.83
N GLU A 114 31.15 -18.43 -7.52
CA GLU A 114 30.61 -19.52 -6.73
C GLU A 114 29.13 -19.66 -7.04
N THR A 115 28.79 -20.81 -7.61
CA THR A 115 27.47 -21.17 -8.14
C THR A 115 26.41 -21.22 -7.04
N VAL A 116 25.41 -20.35 -7.13
CA VAL A 116 24.16 -20.47 -6.37
C VAL A 116 23.47 -21.80 -6.74
N ALA A 117 23.15 -22.59 -5.71
CA ALA A 117 22.69 -23.97 -5.82
C ALA A 117 21.34 -24.11 -6.58
N PRO A 118 21.07 -25.25 -7.24
CA PRO A 118 19.90 -25.45 -8.12
C PRO A 118 18.57 -25.74 -7.39
N ALA A 119 18.49 -25.52 -6.08
CA ALA A 119 17.33 -25.88 -5.26
C ALA A 119 16.21 -24.81 -5.26
N GLU A 120 16.55 -23.53 -5.42
CA GLU A 120 15.55 -22.44 -5.48
C GLU A 120 14.82 -22.38 -6.84
N ARG A 121 15.48 -22.79 -7.93
CA ARG A 121 14.89 -22.79 -9.29
C ARG A 121 13.81 -23.87 -9.51
N LYS A 122 13.67 -24.84 -8.61
CA LYS A 122 12.68 -25.94 -8.75
C LYS A 122 11.35 -25.69 -8.04
N ALA A 123 11.27 -24.71 -7.12
CA ALA A 123 10.03 -24.38 -6.42
C ALA A 123 9.08 -23.52 -7.28
N ALA A 124 9.61 -22.58 -8.08
CA ALA A 124 8.83 -21.69 -8.94
C ALA A 124 8.17 -22.40 -10.15
N ARG A 125 8.70 -23.55 -10.59
CA ARG A 125 8.19 -24.27 -11.78
C ARG A 125 7.01 -25.21 -11.52
N ARG A 126 6.66 -25.49 -10.26
CA ARG A 126 5.62 -26.47 -9.92
C ARG A 126 4.22 -25.89 -9.75
N TRP A 127 4.08 -24.57 -9.62
CA TRP A 127 2.77 -23.92 -9.56
C TRP A 127 2.13 -23.75 -10.95
N TYR A 128 2.95 -23.60 -11.99
CA TYR A 128 2.49 -23.29 -13.36
C TYR A 128 2.63 -24.44 -14.37
N SER A 129 2.92 -25.68 -13.93
CA SER A 129 2.95 -26.85 -14.81
C SER A 129 1.86 -27.87 -14.45
N ARG A 130 0.60 -27.49 -14.69
CA ARG A 130 -0.46 -28.45 -15.05
C ARG A 130 -0.77 -28.28 -16.53
N PRO A 131 -0.81 -29.36 -17.32
CA PRO A 131 -0.82 -29.27 -18.77
C PRO A 131 -2.15 -28.71 -19.29
N SER A 132 -1.98 -27.83 -20.25
CA SER A 132 -2.93 -27.21 -21.16
C SER A 132 -4.01 -28.15 -21.71
N THR A 133 -5.26 -27.85 -21.39
CA THR A 133 -6.36 -27.95 -22.35
C THR A 133 -7.29 -26.75 -22.15
N ILE A 134 -7.05 -25.69 -22.94
CA ILE A 134 -8.03 -25.00 -23.80
C ILE A 134 -7.20 -23.99 -24.59
N LEU A 135 -6.83 -24.38 -25.80
CA LEU A 135 -6.67 -23.43 -26.90
C LEU A 135 -8.07 -23.15 -27.45
N VAL A 136 -8.24 -21.97 -28.04
CA VAL A 136 -9.43 -21.37 -28.67
C VAL A 136 -10.18 -20.39 -27.76
N ALA A 137 -9.68 -19.14 -27.70
CA ALA A 137 -10.36 -17.99 -28.31
C ALA A 137 -9.49 -16.72 -28.13
N ALA A 138 -8.54 -16.52 -29.03
CA ALA A 138 -8.11 -15.16 -29.38
C ALA A 138 -9.32 -14.48 -30.02
N ALA A 139 -9.90 -13.47 -29.33
CA ALA A 139 -10.80 -12.40 -29.81
C ALA A 139 -11.88 -11.94 -28.80
N ALA A 140 -11.73 -12.12 -27.48
CA ALA A 140 -12.66 -11.52 -26.50
C ALA A 140 -12.00 -11.10 -25.16
N ALA A 141 -10.76 -10.62 -25.19
CA ALA A 141 -10.09 -10.01 -24.02
C ALA A 141 -9.92 -8.48 -24.18
N ALA A 142 -10.77 -7.85 -24.97
CA ALA A 142 -10.90 -6.39 -25.12
C ALA A 142 -12.26 -5.87 -24.64
N ALA A 143 -12.96 -6.61 -23.78
CA ALA A 143 -14.33 -6.28 -23.33
C ALA A 143 -14.55 -6.37 -21.80
N ILE A 144 -13.48 -6.36 -20.99
CA ILE A 144 -13.54 -6.01 -19.55
C ILE A 144 -12.60 -4.83 -19.25
N PHE A 145 -12.36 -3.99 -20.27
CA PHE A 145 -11.76 -2.65 -20.12
C PHE A 145 -12.71 -1.57 -20.66
N VAL A 146 -14.01 -1.87 -20.68
CA VAL A 146 -15.08 -0.92 -21.03
C VAL A 146 -16.06 -0.86 -19.86
N GLY A 147 -15.66 -0.09 -18.86
CA GLY A 147 -16.52 0.35 -17.76
C GLY A 147 -16.21 1.79 -17.35
N GLY A 148 -15.67 2.60 -18.27
CA GLY A 148 -15.19 3.94 -17.93
C GLY A 148 -14.92 4.86 -19.12
N THR A 149 -15.76 4.84 -20.16
CA THR A 149 -15.72 5.90 -21.19
C THR A 149 -17.14 6.30 -21.62
N ALA A 150 -17.65 7.39 -21.04
CA ALA A 150 -18.55 8.41 -21.62
C ALA A 150 -19.04 9.25 -20.44
N LEU A 151 -18.84 10.57 -20.32
CA LEU A 151 -18.76 11.70 -21.26
C LEU A 151 -17.73 12.70 -20.67
N GLY A 152 -16.83 13.36 -21.40
CA GLY A 152 -17.09 14.37 -22.41
C GLY A 152 -16.24 15.63 -22.13
N THR A 153 -15.13 15.75 -22.86
CA THR A 153 -14.48 16.99 -23.33
C THR A 153 -14.14 18.13 -22.33
N SER A 154 -12.86 18.25 -21.98
CA SER A 154 -12.11 19.50 -22.11
C SER A 154 -10.61 19.21 -22.08
N MET A 155 -9.86 19.72 -23.05
CA MET A 155 -8.40 19.71 -23.04
C MET A 155 -7.90 20.61 -21.91
N ASN A 156 -7.77 20.03 -20.72
CA ASN A 156 -7.00 20.54 -19.60
C ASN A 156 -6.71 19.28 -18.78
N THR A 157 -5.47 18.79 -18.80
CA THR A 157 -5.04 17.58 -18.09
C THR A 157 -5.54 17.68 -16.65
N PRO A 158 -6.58 16.92 -16.24
CA PRO A 158 -6.82 16.77 -14.83
C PRO A 158 -5.65 15.89 -14.38
N THR A 159 -4.76 16.41 -13.55
CA THR A 159 -4.06 15.57 -12.59
C THR A 159 -5.09 14.56 -12.11
N GLN A 160 -4.89 13.27 -12.40
CA GLN A 160 -5.72 12.21 -11.82
C GLN A 160 -5.73 12.54 -10.34
N GLN A 161 -6.86 13.01 -9.84
CA GLN A 161 -7.04 13.28 -8.43
C GLN A 161 -7.10 11.89 -7.83
N VAL A 162 -5.93 11.32 -7.54
CA VAL A 162 -5.79 10.16 -6.68
C VAL A 162 -6.59 10.53 -5.44
N GLU A 163 -7.66 9.77 -5.16
CA GLU A 163 -8.55 10.11 -4.05
C GLU A 163 -7.67 10.27 -2.79
N PRO A 164 -7.78 11.38 -2.04
CA PRO A 164 -6.97 11.59 -0.84
C PRO A 164 -7.06 10.43 0.17
N GLN A 165 -8.15 9.66 0.08
CA GLN A 165 -8.43 8.47 0.86
C GLN A 165 -7.49 7.30 0.53
N ALA A 166 -7.11 7.14 -0.74
CA ALA A 166 -6.25 6.04 -1.18
C ALA A 166 -4.79 6.29 -0.78
N VAL A 167 -4.28 7.51 -1.01
CA VAL A 167 -2.93 7.94 -0.61
C VAL A 167 -2.72 7.78 0.90
N GLY A 168 -3.70 8.24 1.70
CA GLY A 168 -3.58 8.19 3.15
C GLY A 168 -3.56 6.76 3.71
N LEU A 169 -4.36 5.84 3.15
CA LEU A 169 -4.35 4.44 3.59
C LEU A 169 -3.01 3.75 3.28
N THR A 170 -2.42 4.00 2.11
CA THR A 170 -1.11 3.45 1.72
C THR A 170 -0.01 3.92 2.67
N GLU A 171 0.06 5.22 2.94
CA GLU A 171 1.06 5.78 3.85
C GLU A 171 0.95 5.17 5.26
N ILE A 172 -0.28 5.06 5.78
CA ILE A 172 -0.52 4.46 7.10
C ILE A 172 -0.14 2.97 7.09
N SER A 173 -0.51 2.22 6.05
CA SER A 173 -0.27 0.77 5.98
C SER A 173 1.21 0.42 5.77
N ALA A 174 1.96 1.30 5.11
CA ALA A 174 3.39 1.13 4.87
C ALA A 174 4.26 1.59 6.06
N ALA A 175 3.67 2.25 7.07
CA ALA A 175 4.41 2.72 8.23
C ALA A 175 5.00 1.56 9.04
N ALA A 176 6.22 1.75 9.57
CA ALA A 176 6.91 0.70 10.33
C ALA A 176 6.20 0.34 11.64
N ASP A 177 5.45 1.28 12.21
CA ASP A 177 4.63 1.12 13.41
C ASP A 177 3.14 0.91 13.10
N ALA A 178 2.79 0.58 11.85
CA ALA A 178 1.41 0.33 11.46
C ALA A 178 0.78 -0.79 12.32
N GLN A 179 -0.37 -0.48 12.90
CA GLN A 179 -1.17 -1.39 13.72
C GLN A 179 -2.59 -1.49 13.17
N ARG A 180 -3.29 -2.58 13.50
CA ARG A 180 -4.66 -2.81 13.09
C ARG A 180 -5.48 -3.52 14.14
N ALA A 181 -6.77 -3.21 14.19
CA ALA A 181 -7.76 -3.84 15.05
C ALA A 181 -9.10 -3.89 14.34
N GLU A 182 -9.90 -4.91 14.67
CA GLU A 182 -11.20 -5.15 14.05
C GLU A 182 -12.29 -5.18 15.13
N ALA A 183 -13.48 -4.67 14.78
CA ALA A 183 -14.69 -4.84 15.56
C ALA A 183 -15.90 -5.13 14.66
N ALA A 184 -16.85 -5.90 15.19
CA ALA A 184 -18.17 -6.03 14.59
C ALA A 184 -18.94 -4.71 14.75
N VAL A 185 -19.72 -4.34 13.74
CA VAL A 185 -20.59 -3.17 13.80
C VAL A 185 -22.00 -3.60 14.18
N ALA A 186 -22.58 -2.96 15.18
CA ALA A 186 -23.96 -3.19 15.59
C ALA A 186 -24.91 -2.91 14.42
N GLY A 187 -25.78 -3.88 14.11
CA GLY A 187 -26.66 -3.83 12.93
C GLY A 187 -26.11 -4.54 11.68
N GLY A 188 -24.85 -4.95 11.68
CA GLY A 188 -24.24 -5.76 10.63
C GLY A 188 -22.94 -5.18 10.08
N GLY A 189 -22.12 -6.06 9.52
CA GLY A 189 -20.82 -5.69 8.94
C GLY A 189 -19.67 -5.70 9.94
N ASN A 190 -18.49 -5.31 9.46
CA ASN A 190 -17.27 -5.19 10.24
C ASN A 190 -16.58 -3.83 9.99
N ALA A 191 -15.77 -3.41 10.97
CA ALA A 191 -14.91 -2.26 10.88
C ALA A 191 -13.49 -2.67 11.25
N THR A 192 -12.54 -2.37 10.36
CA THR A 192 -11.10 -2.52 10.59
C THR A 192 -10.51 -1.12 10.70
N VAL A 193 -9.85 -0.83 11.81
CA VAL A 193 -9.05 0.38 11.97
C VAL A 193 -7.60 0.03 11.71
N ILE A 194 -6.91 0.83 10.90
CA ILE A 194 -5.46 0.77 10.70
C ILE A 194 -4.87 2.12 11.09
N TRP A 195 -3.76 2.12 11.82
CA TRP A 195 -3.16 3.36 12.32
C TRP A 195 -1.64 3.31 12.45
N SER A 196 -1.03 4.49 12.48
CA SER A 196 0.38 4.70 12.84
C SER A 196 0.47 5.86 13.84
N ALA A 197 1.06 5.59 15.01
CA ALA A 197 1.25 6.60 16.04
C ALA A 197 2.36 7.59 15.64
N GLN A 198 3.38 7.14 14.93
CA GLN A 198 4.45 7.99 14.40
C GLN A 198 3.94 8.98 13.35
N LEU A 199 3.02 8.55 12.48
CA LEU A 199 2.38 9.43 11.50
C LEU A 199 1.22 10.25 12.09
N ALA A 200 0.76 9.93 13.31
CA ALA A 200 -0.44 10.49 13.95
C ALA A 200 -1.68 10.41 13.05
N ARG A 201 -1.83 9.28 12.34
CA ARG A 201 -2.87 9.06 11.33
C ARG A 201 -3.55 7.70 11.48
N SER A 202 -4.82 7.65 11.08
CA SER A 202 -5.61 6.41 11.07
C SER A 202 -6.59 6.37 9.90
N ALA A 203 -7.00 5.16 9.53
CA ALA A 203 -8.00 4.89 8.53
C ALA A 203 -8.93 3.76 8.98
N VAL A 204 -10.17 3.81 8.53
CA VAL A 204 -11.18 2.77 8.74
C VAL A 204 -11.52 2.13 7.40
N VAL A 205 -11.53 0.80 7.37
CA VAL A 205 -12.08 -0.03 6.31
C VAL A 205 -13.29 -0.75 6.87
N VAL A 206 -14.46 -0.47 6.31
CA VAL A 206 -15.72 -1.08 6.72
C VAL A 206 -16.24 -1.98 5.61
N SER A 207 -16.79 -3.13 5.99
CA SER A 207 -17.41 -4.07 5.06
C SER A 207 -18.84 -4.40 5.48
N ASP A 208 -19.73 -4.52 4.50
CA ASP A 208 -21.12 -4.98 4.63
C ASP A 208 -21.95 -4.18 5.64
N LEU A 209 -21.68 -2.88 5.73
CA LEU A 209 -22.47 -1.97 6.56
C LEU A 209 -23.89 -1.79 6.02
N PRO A 210 -24.90 -1.69 6.89
CA PRO A 210 -26.25 -1.34 6.49
C PRO A 210 -26.31 0.01 5.77
N ALA A 211 -27.05 0.06 4.67
CA ALA A 211 -27.40 1.31 4.02
C ALA A 211 -28.29 2.14 4.96
N LEU A 212 -27.94 3.41 5.13
CA LEU A 212 -28.69 4.34 5.97
C LEU A 212 -29.70 5.13 5.14
N PRO A 213 -30.80 5.60 5.76
CA PRO A 213 -31.67 6.61 5.15
C PRO A 213 -30.89 7.86 4.72
N SER A 214 -31.37 8.58 3.70
CA SER A 214 -30.65 9.72 3.11
C SER A 214 -30.44 10.92 4.05
N ASP A 215 -31.18 10.98 5.16
CA ASP A 215 -31.03 11.99 6.22
C ASP A 215 -30.02 11.58 7.30
N LYS A 216 -29.29 10.47 7.10
CA LYS A 216 -28.30 9.92 8.03
C LYS A 216 -26.95 9.65 7.37
N THR A 217 -25.89 9.62 8.18
CA THR A 217 -24.52 9.25 7.80
C THR A 217 -23.87 8.44 8.91
N TYR A 218 -22.83 7.67 8.58
CA TYR A 218 -21.89 7.23 9.61
C TYR A 218 -20.91 8.37 9.92
N GLU A 219 -20.56 8.50 11.19
CA GLU A 219 -19.56 9.46 11.66
C GLU A 219 -18.50 8.75 12.49
N LEU A 220 -17.25 9.13 12.24
CA LEU A 220 -16.05 8.65 12.92
C LEU A 220 -15.67 9.63 14.02
N TRP A 221 -15.16 9.11 15.14
CA TRP A 221 -14.78 9.90 16.28
C TRP A 221 -13.44 9.45 16.84
N TYR A 222 -12.58 10.40 17.20
CA TYR A 222 -11.50 10.16 18.16
C TYR A 222 -12.02 10.37 19.57
N ILE A 223 -11.84 9.37 20.43
CA ILE A 223 -12.30 9.37 21.82
C ILE A 223 -11.06 9.21 22.73
N ASP A 224 -10.70 10.27 23.44
CA ASP A 224 -9.66 10.30 24.46
C ASP A 224 -10.32 10.60 25.82
N GLY A 225 -10.59 9.56 26.60
CA GLY A 225 -11.31 9.67 27.87
C GLY A 225 -12.69 10.34 27.69
N ALA A 226 -12.82 11.58 28.17
CA ALA A 226 -14.05 12.37 28.04
C ALA A 226 -14.08 13.28 26.80
N HIS A 227 -12.97 13.39 26.07
CA HIS A 227 -12.86 14.23 24.89
C HIS A 227 -13.25 13.43 23.65
N ILE A 228 -14.27 13.89 22.95
CA ILE A 228 -14.79 13.25 21.74
C ILE A 228 -14.73 14.27 20.61
N THR A 229 -13.97 13.97 19.56
CA THR A 229 -13.74 14.88 18.43
C THR A 229 -14.20 14.22 17.13
N PRO A 230 -15.01 14.91 16.29
CA PRO A 230 -15.37 14.40 14.97
C PRO A 230 -14.12 14.14 14.13
N ALA A 231 -14.07 12.97 13.50
CA ALA A 231 -12.95 12.49 12.69
C ALA A 231 -13.39 12.16 11.24
N GLY A 232 -14.51 12.74 10.81
CA GLY A 232 -15.03 12.64 9.45
C GLY A 232 -16.29 11.79 9.34
N THR A 233 -16.97 11.90 8.20
CA THR A 233 -18.21 11.19 7.90
C THR A 233 -18.07 10.37 6.62
N PHE A 234 -18.88 9.31 6.51
CA PHE A 234 -18.94 8.49 5.29
C PHE A 234 -20.30 7.80 5.16
N THR A 235 -20.59 7.33 3.95
CA THR A 235 -21.73 6.47 3.64
C THR A 235 -21.25 5.06 3.31
N ALA A 236 -22.07 4.06 3.62
CA ALA A 236 -21.80 2.69 3.18
C ALA A 236 -21.87 2.64 1.65
N ALA A 237 -20.81 2.16 1.00
CA ALA A 237 -20.76 2.01 -0.44
C ALA A 237 -21.64 0.83 -0.90
N GLU A 238 -22.26 0.95 -2.08
CA GLU A 238 -23.14 -0.08 -2.64
C GLU A 238 -22.41 -1.40 -2.92
N ASN A 239 -21.10 -1.34 -3.18
CA ASN A 239 -20.22 -2.51 -3.37
C ASN A 239 -19.87 -3.23 -2.07
N GLY A 240 -20.40 -2.76 -0.93
CA GLY A 240 -20.21 -3.36 0.39
C GLY A 240 -18.90 -3.02 1.07
N LYS A 241 -18.03 -2.16 0.52
CA LYS A 241 -16.79 -1.74 1.19
C LYS A 241 -16.50 -0.25 1.06
N THR A 242 -16.27 0.40 2.20
CA THR A 242 -15.85 1.80 2.25
C THR A 242 -14.50 1.91 2.97
N VAL A 243 -13.59 2.69 2.38
CA VAL A 243 -12.33 3.11 3.01
C VAL A 243 -12.45 4.59 3.36
N ARG A 244 -12.08 4.96 4.58
CA ARG A 244 -12.04 6.35 5.03
C ARG A 244 -10.82 6.60 5.91
N VAL A 245 -9.92 7.45 5.47
CA VAL A 245 -8.89 8.08 6.30
C VAL A 245 -9.56 9.09 7.22
N LEU A 246 -9.23 9.04 8.50
CA LEU A 246 -9.84 9.89 9.51
C LEU A 246 -9.29 11.30 9.43
N ASP A 247 -10.17 12.28 9.59
CA ASP A 247 -9.83 13.69 9.67
C ASP A 247 -9.22 14.01 11.05
N GLY A 248 -8.17 14.83 11.09
CA GLY A 248 -7.50 15.22 12.34
C GLY A 248 -6.24 14.41 12.65
N LYS A 249 -5.79 14.48 13.91
CA LYS A 249 -4.58 13.80 14.38
C LYS A 249 -4.95 12.80 15.46
N MET A 250 -4.48 11.58 15.27
CA MET A 250 -4.61 10.52 16.25
C MET A 250 -3.57 10.68 17.36
N SER A 251 -3.95 10.34 18.59
CA SER A 251 -3.04 10.09 19.71
C SER A 251 -3.00 8.61 20.06
N SER A 252 -1.87 8.13 20.57
CA SER A 252 -1.79 6.77 21.11
C SER A 252 -2.74 6.63 22.30
N GLY A 253 -3.54 5.56 22.34
CA GLY A 253 -4.55 5.36 23.38
C GLY A 253 -5.96 5.85 23.00
N ASP A 254 -6.12 6.48 21.84
CA ASP A 254 -7.44 6.89 21.35
C ASP A 254 -8.35 5.67 21.17
N THR A 255 -9.64 5.84 21.38
CA THR A 255 -10.66 4.91 20.89
C THR A 255 -11.31 5.50 19.65
N ILE A 256 -11.39 4.71 18.58
CA ILE A 256 -12.13 5.10 17.38
C ILE A 256 -13.58 4.66 17.52
N GLY A 257 -14.49 5.63 17.56
CA GLY A 257 -15.93 5.41 17.61
C GLY A 257 -16.57 5.53 16.24
N ILE A 258 -17.60 4.73 15.99
CA ILE A 258 -18.47 4.85 14.81
C ILE A 258 -19.90 5.02 15.31
N THR A 259 -20.61 6.07 14.88
CA THR A 259 -22.02 6.32 15.23
C THR A 259 -22.86 6.54 13.98
N VAL A 260 -24.19 6.52 14.14
CA VAL A 260 -25.16 6.91 13.10
C VAL A 260 -25.68 8.31 13.43
N GLU A 261 -25.40 9.27 12.57
CA GLU A 261 -25.61 10.70 12.82
C GLU A 261 -26.49 11.31 11.73
N PRO A 262 -27.10 12.50 11.95
CA PRO A 262 -27.75 13.26 10.90
C PRO A 262 -26.82 13.54 9.72
N ALA A 263 -27.38 13.65 8.51
CA ALA A 263 -26.62 14.03 7.33
C ALA A 263 -25.83 15.33 7.57
N GLY A 264 -24.53 15.31 7.24
CA GLY A 264 -23.59 16.40 7.53
C GLY A 264 -22.80 16.23 8.83
N GLY A 265 -23.12 15.23 9.65
CA GLY A 265 -22.44 14.93 10.91
C GLY A 265 -22.89 15.83 12.07
N SER A 266 -22.24 15.64 13.21
CA SER A 266 -22.60 16.23 14.49
C SER A 266 -21.37 16.84 15.17
N LYS A 267 -21.59 17.80 16.09
CA LYS A 267 -20.48 18.33 16.92
C LYS A 267 -20.11 17.41 18.07
N LYS A 268 -21.04 16.54 18.47
CA LYS A 268 -20.93 15.52 19.52
C LYS A 268 -21.81 14.35 19.09
N PRO A 269 -21.49 13.10 19.48
CA PRO A 269 -22.33 11.95 19.19
C PRO A 269 -23.78 12.20 19.62
N THR A 270 -24.73 11.92 18.74
CA THR A 270 -26.17 11.97 19.06
C THR A 270 -26.75 10.59 19.31
N THR A 271 -26.04 9.53 18.92
CA THR A 271 -26.40 8.13 19.14
C THR A 271 -25.31 7.38 19.90
N GLU A 272 -25.65 6.21 20.43
CA GLU A 272 -24.65 5.29 20.97
C GLU A 272 -23.75 4.77 19.85
N PRO A 273 -22.45 4.52 20.14
CA PRO A 273 -21.55 3.94 19.15
C PRO A 273 -22.04 2.59 18.65
N VAL A 274 -22.12 2.44 17.33
CA VAL A 274 -22.35 1.14 16.68
C VAL A 274 -21.06 0.32 16.61
N ALA A 275 -19.90 0.95 16.77
CA ALA A 275 -18.62 0.29 17.01
C ALA A 275 -17.70 1.18 17.86
N SER A 276 -16.81 0.55 18.61
CA SER A 276 -15.75 1.23 19.38
C SER A 276 -14.50 0.37 19.37
N ILE A 277 -13.40 0.93 18.89
CA ILE A 277 -12.16 0.19 18.63
C ILE A 277 -11.01 0.91 19.36
N PRO A 278 -10.48 0.35 20.45
CA PRO A 278 -9.36 0.96 21.17
C PRO A 278 -8.06 0.81 20.36
N THR A 279 -7.24 1.86 20.37
CA THR A 279 -5.93 1.88 19.71
C THR A 279 -4.82 1.92 20.76
N ALA A 280 -4.50 0.72 21.27
CA ALA A 280 -3.54 0.42 22.35
C ALA A 280 -3.95 0.90 23.76
#